data_AF-A0A8E0ICG8-F1
#
_entry.id   AF-A0A8E0ICG8-F1
#
_cell.length_a   1.000
_cell.length_b   1.000
_cell.length_c   1.000
_cell.angle_alpha   90.00
_cell.angle_beta   90.00
_cell.angle_gamma   90.00
#
_symmetry.space_group_name_H-M   'P 1'
#
loop_
_entity.id
_entity.type
_entity.pdbx_description
1 polymer ?
#
loop_
_entity_poly.entity_id
_entity_poly.type
_entity_poly.pdbx_seq_one_letter_code
_entity_poly.pdbx_strand_id
1 'polypeptide(L)'
;KPYFPDRLLQTLSNLFPNQMPKRLDDYYEKYDHYLQLKMAGNGIEEAREYLKSYFDKASGDYFEADANETSKAATHRYVTAGVAIRYQELKQDSIDILPLDIALASNDYKWFEHLPKEIEDKIEHKIYYGHLLDHVMHQDYILKPGVDAHELKKEMLKILDERHAVYPAEHNVGHLYLAAPALIKHYKKNDPTNSFNPGVGKQTMSKYWGEY
;
A
#
# COMPACT_ATOMS: atom_id res chain seq x y z
N LYS A 1 -8.65 26.81 10.18
CA LYS A 1 -8.81 25.36 10.45
C LYS A 1 -7.73 24.91 11.44
N PRO A 2 -8.03 24.12 12.48
CA PRO A 2 -7.16 23.97 13.66
C PRO A 2 -6.11 22.87 13.45
N TYR A 3 -5.08 23.12 12.64
CA TYR A 3 -3.98 22.16 12.40
C TYR A 3 -2.66 22.59 13.04
N PHE A 4 -2.70 23.63 13.88
CA PHE A 4 -1.57 23.99 14.72
C PHE A 4 -1.13 22.84 15.63
N PRO A 5 -2.04 22.07 16.29
CA PRO A 5 -1.64 20.91 17.08
C PRO A 5 -0.87 19.87 16.26
N ASP A 6 -1.33 19.52 15.06
CA ASP A 6 -0.65 18.53 14.21
C ASP A 6 0.75 18.96 13.79
N ARG A 7 0.88 20.21 13.33
CA ARG A 7 2.18 20.78 12.95
C ARG A 7 3.10 20.93 14.15
N LEU A 8 2.57 21.32 15.30
CA LEU A 8 3.33 21.41 16.54
C LEU A 8 3.84 20.02 16.95
N LEU A 9 2.97 19.01 17.00
CA LEU A 9 3.35 17.65 17.36
C LEU A 9 4.37 17.07 16.37
N GLN A 10 4.21 17.32 15.07
CA GLN A 10 5.19 16.92 14.05
C GLN A 10 6.53 17.66 14.22
N THR A 11 6.51 18.92 14.65
CA THR A 11 7.73 19.67 14.90
C THR A 11 8.43 19.15 16.16
N LEU A 12 7.66 18.87 17.22
CA LEU A 12 8.16 18.30 18.47
C LEU A 12 8.69 16.87 18.28
N SER A 13 8.19 16.10 17.30
CA SER A 13 8.70 14.75 17.05
C SER A 13 10.19 14.77 16.67
N ASN A 14 10.69 15.86 16.08
CA ASN A 14 12.10 16.02 15.73
C ASN A 14 13.02 16.18 16.96
N LEU A 15 12.46 16.36 18.16
CA LEU A 15 13.22 16.40 19.41
C LEU A 15 13.55 15.01 19.96
N PHE A 16 12.89 13.97 19.45
CA PHE A 16 13.14 12.60 19.88
C PHE A 16 14.24 11.97 19.00
N PRO A 17 15.12 11.13 19.58
CA PRO A 17 16.16 10.46 18.81
C PRO A 17 15.56 9.47 17.80
N ASN A 18 16.36 9.06 16.81
CA ASN A 18 15.96 8.01 15.88
C ASN A 18 15.53 6.77 16.67
N GLN A 19 14.34 6.26 16.36
CA GLN A 19 13.73 5.11 17.01
C GLN A 19 14.10 3.79 16.33
N MET A 20 14.76 3.86 15.18
CA MET A 20 15.18 2.71 14.40
C MET A 20 16.51 2.14 14.92
N PRO A 21 16.62 0.81 15.05
CA PRO A 21 17.91 0.14 15.27
C PRO A 21 18.90 0.48 14.17
N LYS A 22 20.16 0.75 14.56
CA LYS A 22 21.22 1.15 13.62
C LYS A 22 21.39 0.20 12.43
N ARG A 23 21.28 -1.12 12.63
CA ARG A 23 21.40 -2.09 11.54
C ARG A 23 20.31 -1.94 10.47
N LEU A 24 19.10 -1.52 10.85
CA LEU A 24 18.03 -1.21 9.90
C LEU A 24 18.32 0.07 9.12
N ASP A 25 18.88 1.12 9.77
CA ASP A 25 19.33 2.33 9.07
C ASP A 25 20.48 2.02 8.10
N ASP A 26 21.46 1.21 8.52
CA ASP A 26 22.59 0.82 7.68
C ASP A 26 22.11 -0.01 6.46
N TYR A 27 21.06 -0.83 6.63
CA TYR A 27 20.40 -1.52 5.52
C TYR A 27 19.64 -0.55 4.62
N TYR A 28 19.01 0.47 5.20
CA TYR A 28 18.29 1.49 4.45
C TYR A 28 19.19 2.23 3.45
N GLU A 29 20.39 2.61 3.90
CA GLU A 29 21.39 3.27 3.05
C GLU A 29 22.00 2.35 1.97
N LYS A 30 21.88 1.03 2.13
CA LYS A 30 22.57 0.04 1.26
C LYS A 30 21.67 -0.53 0.16
N TYR A 31 20.38 -0.66 0.39
CA TYR A 31 19.45 -1.36 -0.50
C TYR A 31 18.17 -0.56 -0.72
N ASP A 32 17.62 -0.59 -1.93
CA ASP A 32 16.35 0.08 -2.26
C ASP A 32 15.10 -0.75 -1.92
N HIS A 33 15.26 -2.06 -1.73
CA HIS A 33 14.16 -3.01 -1.51
C HIS A 33 14.44 -3.89 -0.29
N TYR A 34 13.43 -3.98 0.58
CA TYR A 34 13.50 -4.79 1.80
C TYR A 34 12.37 -5.81 1.82
N LEU A 35 12.69 -7.04 2.21
CA LEU A 35 11.73 -8.11 2.45
C LEU A 35 11.81 -8.54 3.91
N GLN A 36 10.73 -8.33 4.67
CA GLN A 36 10.58 -8.90 5.99
C GLN A 36 10.05 -10.34 5.86
N LEU A 37 10.94 -11.32 5.95
CA LEU A 37 10.58 -12.74 5.90
C LEU A 37 10.50 -13.32 7.31
N LYS A 38 9.28 -13.64 7.76
CA LYS A 38 9.04 -14.21 9.09
C LYS A 38 8.78 -15.71 8.99
N MET A 39 9.68 -16.50 9.57
CA MET A 39 9.60 -17.95 9.58
C MET A 39 9.15 -18.50 10.94
N ALA A 40 8.63 -19.72 10.96
CA ALA A 40 8.23 -20.42 12.17
C ALA A 40 8.51 -21.92 12.08
N GLY A 41 8.76 -22.56 13.21
CA GLY A 41 9.04 -23.99 13.29
C GLY A 41 10.21 -24.41 12.39
N ASN A 42 10.03 -25.51 11.67
CA ASN A 42 11.06 -26.06 10.78
C ASN A 42 11.43 -25.12 9.61
N GLY A 43 10.55 -24.18 9.24
CA GLY A 43 10.82 -23.21 8.18
C GLY A 43 11.94 -22.22 8.53
N ILE A 44 12.32 -22.12 9.81
CA ILE A 44 13.43 -21.26 10.22
C ILE A 44 14.75 -21.77 9.65
N GLU A 45 15.07 -23.06 9.84
CA GLU A 45 16.31 -23.64 9.32
C GLU A 45 16.29 -23.73 7.79
N GLU A 46 15.14 -24.09 7.21
CA GLU A 46 14.95 -24.11 5.76
C GLU A 46 15.29 -22.76 5.12
N ALA A 47 14.77 -21.66 5.69
CA ALA A 47 15.08 -20.32 5.19
C ALA A 47 16.55 -19.96 5.38
N ARG A 48 17.18 -20.34 6.50
CA ARG A 48 18.62 -20.08 6.70
C ARG A 48 19.47 -20.77 5.66
N GLU A 49 19.20 -22.04 5.39
CA GLU A 49 19.92 -22.82 4.38
C GLU A 49 19.72 -22.22 2.98
N TYR A 50 18.47 -21.91 2.63
CA TYR A 50 18.14 -21.32 1.34
C TYR A 50 18.79 -19.95 1.15
N LEU A 51 18.56 -19.00 2.08
CA LEU A 51 19.03 -17.62 1.97
C LEU A 51 20.55 -17.54 1.94
N LYS A 52 21.25 -18.38 2.72
CA LYS A 52 22.71 -18.49 2.67
C LYS A 52 23.18 -18.83 1.24
N SER A 53 22.65 -19.91 0.68
CA SER A 53 23.02 -20.36 -0.66
C SER A 53 22.62 -19.38 -1.78
N TYR A 54 21.54 -18.63 -1.56
CA TYR A 54 21.01 -17.65 -2.50
C TYR A 54 21.90 -16.39 -2.54
N PHE A 55 22.22 -15.82 -1.38
CA PHE A 55 23.03 -14.59 -1.29
C PHE A 55 24.53 -14.81 -1.47
N ASP A 56 25.00 -16.06 -1.53
CA ASP A 56 26.35 -16.38 -2.06
C ASP A 56 26.50 -15.99 -3.56
N LYS A 57 25.38 -15.82 -4.28
CA LYS A 57 25.34 -15.54 -5.73
C LYS A 57 24.55 -14.29 -6.09
N ALA A 58 23.48 -14.00 -5.35
CA ALA A 58 22.61 -12.87 -5.61
C ALA A 58 23.22 -11.57 -5.08
N SER A 59 22.91 -10.44 -5.73
CA SER A 59 23.14 -9.13 -5.15
C SER A 59 22.19 -8.90 -3.96
N GLY A 60 22.68 -8.27 -2.91
CA GLY A 60 21.91 -8.03 -1.69
C GLY A 60 22.54 -8.73 -0.50
N ASP A 61 21.80 -8.77 0.60
CA ASP A 61 22.17 -9.50 1.81
C ASP A 61 20.92 -9.74 2.65
N TYR A 62 21.05 -10.59 3.67
CA TYR A 62 20.04 -10.79 4.69
C TYR A 62 20.69 -10.86 6.07
N PHE A 63 19.89 -10.63 7.10
CA PHE A 63 20.31 -10.91 8.46
C PHE A 63 19.13 -11.44 9.26
N GLU A 64 19.44 -12.22 10.29
CA GLU A 64 18.45 -12.63 11.27
C GLU A 64 18.27 -11.50 12.29
N ALA A 65 17.05 -10.94 12.33
CA ALA A 65 16.70 -9.86 13.22
C ALA A 65 16.58 -10.36 14.66
N ASP A 66 17.09 -9.58 15.62
CA ASP A 66 16.80 -9.82 17.02
C ASP A 66 15.36 -9.40 17.39
N ALA A 67 14.96 -9.60 18.64
CA ALA A 67 13.60 -9.27 19.09
C ALA A 67 13.28 -7.77 18.97
N ASN A 68 14.24 -6.88 19.22
CA ASN A 68 14.04 -5.44 19.13
C ASN A 68 13.92 -5.01 17.67
N GLU A 69 14.79 -5.48 16.79
CA GLU A 69 14.73 -5.22 15.36
C GLU A 69 13.46 -5.77 14.73
N THR A 70 13.05 -6.99 15.12
CA THR A 70 11.79 -7.58 14.67
C THR A 70 10.60 -6.68 15.03
N SER A 71 10.54 -6.24 16.29
CA SER A 71 9.46 -5.37 16.77
C SER A 71 9.43 -4.02 16.05
N LYS A 72 10.60 -3.39 15.87
CA LYS A 72 10.74 -2.10 15.19
C LYS A 72 10.46 -2.19 13.70
N ALA A 73 10.99 -3.19 13.00
CA ALA A 73 10.75 -3.41 11.58
C ALA A 73 9.27 -3.69 11.29
N ALA A 74 8.62 -4.54 12.10
CA ALA A 74 7.21 -4.82 11.97
C ALA A 74 6.37 -3.54 12.18
N THR A 75 6.64 -2.82 13.27
CA THR A 75 5.94 -1.54 13.56
C THR A 75 6.13 -0.55 12.42
N HIS A 76 7.37 -0.40 11.92
CA HIS A 76 7.71 0.49 10.81
C HIS A 76 6.90 0.15 9.55
N ARG A 77 6.82 -1.13 9.17
CA ARG A 77 6.02 -1.61 8.04
C ARG A 77 4.52 -1.37 8.24
N TYR A 78 3.98 -1.50 9.45
CA TYR A 78 2.56 -1.25 9.71
C TYR A 78 2.22 0.24 9.66
N VAL A 79 3.06 1.11 10.23
CA VAL A 79 2.78 2.55 10.25
C VAL A 79 2.97 3.23 8.90
N THR A 80 3.61 2.57 7.92
CA THR A 80 3.79 3.08 6.55
C THR A 80 2.48 3.54 5.92
N ALA A 81 1.37 2.81 6.13
CA ALA A 81 0.05 3.17 5.62
C ALA A 81 -0.49 4.52 6.14
N GLY A 82 0.03 4.99 7.29
CA GLY A 82 -0.33 6.30 7.84
C GLY A 82 0.52 7.45 7.30
N VAL A 83 1.62 7.18 6.58
CA VAL A 83 2.60 8.21 6.18
C VAL A 83 2.01 9.19 5.17
N ALA A 84 1.39 8.69 4.10
CA ALA A 84 0.78 9.55 3.08
C ALA A 84 -0.34 10.42 3.68
N ILE A 85 -1.21 9.81 4.50
CA ILE A 85 -2.28 10.50 5.22
C ILE A 85 -1.71 11.58 6.13
N ARG A 86 -0.67 11.27 6.93
CA ARG A 86 -0.04 12.24 7.82
C ARG A 86 0.60 13.38 7.05
N TYR A 87 1.26 13.09 5.92
CA TYR A 87 1.85 14.11 5.05
C TYR A 87 0.77 15.04 4.48
N GLN A 88 -0.34 14.48 3.99
CA GLN A 88 -1.50 15.24 3.54
C GLN A 88 -2.08 16.10 4.66
N GLU A 89 -2.22 15.61 5.89
CA GLU A 89 -2.70 16.42 7.01
C GLU A 89 -1.76 17.60 7.35
N LEU A 90 -0.46 17.49 7.10
CA LEU A 90 0.45 18.62 7.35
C LEU A 90 0.34 19.70 6.27
N LYS A 91 0.18 19.26 5.01
CA LYS A 91 0.15 20.09 3.80
C LYS A 91 -1.25 20.54 3.40
N GLN A 92 -2.28 19.88 3.93
CA GLN A 92 -3.70 20.16 3.75
C GLN A 92 -4.10 20.18 2.27
N ASP A 93 -5.01 21.08 1.90
CA ASP A 93 -5.58 21.27 0.57
C ASP A 93 -4.54 21.62 -0.53
N SER A 94 -3.23 21.64 -0.22
CA SER A 94 -2.18 21.91 -1.21
C SER A 94 -1.75 20.67 -1.99
N ILE A 95 -2.06 19.47 -1.51
CA ILE A 95 -1.74 18.21 -2.16
C ILE A 95 -2.89 17.21 -2.01
N ASP A 96 -2.92 16.23 -2.90
CA ASP A 96 -3.75 15.04 -2.76
C ASP A 96 -2.89 13.78 -2.66
N ILE A 97 -3.49 12.72 -2.13
CA ILE A 97 -2.90 11.38 -2.11
C ILE A 97 -3.76 10.43 -2.93
N LEU A 98 -3.11 9.44 -3.53
CA LEU A 98 -3.75 8.42 -4.33
C LEU A 98 -3.26 7.06 -3.83
N PRO A 99 -4.07 6.32 -3.06
CA PRO A 99 -3.75 4.96 -2.66
C PRO A 99 -4.28 3.94 -3.68
N LEU A 100 -3.46 2.96 -4.04
CA LEU A 100 -3.84 1.79 -4.82
C LEU A 100 -3.55 0.51 -4.03
N ASP A 101 -4.50 -0.42 -4.08
CA ASP A 101 -4.43 -1.73 -3.44
C ASP A 101 -4.58 -2.81 -4.52
N ILE A 102 -3.50 -3.51 -4.83
CA ILE A 102 -3.34 -4.24 -6.10
C ILE A 102 -2.87 -5.66 -5.84
N ALA A 103 -3.55 -6.64 -6.44
CA ALA A 103 -3.09 -8.01 -6.55
C ALA A 103 -2.59 -8.27 -7.97
N LEU A 104 -1.32 -8.58 -8.10
CA LEU A 104 -0.72 -9.00 -9.36
C LEU A 104 -0.98 -10.49 -9.60
N ALA A 105 -0.91 -10.92 -10.86
CA ALA A 105 -0.98 -12.34 -11.16
C ALA A 105 0.18 -13.09 -10.47
N SER A 106 -0.08 -14.30 -9.98
CA SER A 106 0.93 -15.10 -9.25
C SER A 106 2.14 -15.49 -10.09
N ASN A 107 2.03 -15.38 -11.41
CA ASN A 107 3.11 -15.60 -12.38
C ASN A 107 3.69 -14.29 -12.96
N ASP A 108 3.33 -13.12 -12.42
CA ASP A 108 3.93 -11.84 -12.80
C ASP A 108 5.25 -11.62 -12.05
N TYR A 109 6.36 -11.69 -12.78
CA TYR A 109 7.70 -11.44 -12.24
C TYR A 109 8.12 -9.97 -12.31
N LYS A 110 7.35 -9.11 -13.01
CA LYS A 110 7.59 -7.67 -13.12
C LYS A 110 6.78 -6.92 -12.05
N TRP A 111 7.01 -7.32 -10.80
CA TRP A 111 6.26 -6.80 -9.66
C TRP A 111 6.55 -5.32 -9.40
N PHE A 112 7.80 -4.88 -9.60
CA PHE A 112 8.19 -3.48 -9.42
C PHE A 112 7.71 -2.64 -10.59
N GLU A 113 7.10 -1.50 -10.26
CA GLU A 113 6.44 -0.65 -11.23
C GLU A 113 7.42 0.29 -11.93
N HIS A 114 7.17 0.50 -13.23
CA HIS A 114 7.78 1.57 -14.01
C HIS A 114 6.67 2.36 -14.71
N LEU A 115 6.31 3.50 -14.14
CA LEU A 115 5.25 4.36 -14.69
C LEU A 115 5.75 5.13 -15.92
N PRO A 116 4.87 5.41 -16.89
CA PRO A 116 5.15 6.36 -17.96
C PRO A 116 5.53 7.74 -17.40
N LYS A 117 6.38 8.46 -18.12
CA LYS A 117 6.94 9.75 -17.67
C LYS A 117 5.84 10.78 -17.36
N GLU A 118 4.78 10.79 -18.15
CA GLU A 118 3.62 11.66 -17.99
C GLU A 118 2.86 11.45 -16.68
N ILE A 119 2.94 10.25 -16.10
CA ILE A 119 2.38 9.94 -14.78
C ILE A 119 3.41 10.24 -13.69
N GLU A 120 4.68 9.82 -13.85
CA GLU A 120 5.76 10.13 -12.89
C GLU A 120 5.87 11.63 -12.63
N ASP A 121 5.77 12.46 -13.67
CA ASP A 121 5.88 13.90 -13.56
C ASP A 121 4.74 14.54 -12.74
N LYS A 122 3.65 13.82 -12.44
CA LYS A 122 2.53 14.26 -11.59
C LYS A 122 2.72 13.87 -10.11
N ILE A 123 3.68 12.99 -9.80
CA ILE A 123 3.87 12.42 -8.47
C ILE A 123 5.05 13.11 -7.76
N GLU A 124 4.86 13.48 -6.49
CA GLU A 124 5.91 14.02 -5.61
C GLU A 124 6.67 12.89 -4.91
N HIS A 125 5.94 11.92 -4.34
CA HIS A 125 6.52 10.76 -3.67
C HIS A 125 5.75 9.46 -3.97
N LYS A 126 6.48 8.34 -4.02
CA LYS A 126 5.94 6.98 -4.19
C LYS A 126 6.29 6.16 -2.97
N ILE A 127 5.28 5.59 -2.33
CA ILE A 127 5.42 4.81 -1.11
C ILE A 127 4.91 3.40 -1.43
N TYR A 128 5.85 2.45 -1.57
CA TYR A 128 5.54 1.08 -1.93
C TYR A 128 5.77 0.14 -0.76
N TYR A 129 4.74 -0.64 -0.43
CA TYR A 129 4.79 -1.65 0.63
C TYR A 129 3.68 -2.68 0.37
N GLY A 130 3.79 -3.89 0.90
CA GLY A 130 2.79 -4.92 0.58
C GLY A 130 3.05 -6.26 1.21
N HIS A 131 2.43 -7.28 0.62
CA HIS A 131 2.55 -8.69 0.95
C HIS A 131 3.12 -9.39 -0.28
N LEU A 132 4.45 -9.33 -0.42
CA LEU A 132 5.15 -9.71 -1.65
C LEU A 132 4.88 -11.15 -2.07
N LEU A 133 4.86 -12.10 -1.12
CA LEU A 133 4.63 -13.53 -1.41
C LEU A 133 3.19 -13.82 -1.85
N ASP A 134 2.23 -12.97 -1.49
CA ASP A 134 0.84 -13.02 -1.94
C ASP A 134 0.60 -12.21 -3.23
N HIS A 135 1.66 -11.59 -3.76
CA HIS A 135 1.61 -10.67 -4.91
C HIS A 135 0.67 -9.48 -4.68
N VAL A 136 0.48 -9.06 -3.42
CA VAL A 136 -0.33 -7.89 -3.06
C VAL A 136 0.57 -6.69 -2.78
N MET A 137 0.30 -5.57 -3.45
CA MET A 137 1.03 -4.31 -3.37
C MET A 137 0.09 -3.19 -2.96
N HIS A 138 0.51 -2.42 -1.96
CA HIS A 138 -0.03 -1.11 -1.67
C HIS A 138 0.91 -0.06 -2.26
N GLN A 139 0.35 0.79 -3.10
CA GLN A 139 1.07 1.84 -3.77
C GLN A 139 0.40 3.17 -3.45
N ASP A 140 1.02 3.90 -2.52
CA ASP A 140 0.54 5.21 -2.08
C ASP A 140 1.35 6.29 -2.78
N TYR A 141 0.66 7.17 -3.49
CA TYR A 141 1.26 8.28 -4.22
C TYR A 141 0.89 9.60 -3.55
N ILE A 142 1.89 10.41 -3.22
CA ILE A 142 1.69 11.82 -2.85
C ILE A 142 1.81 12.62 -4.14
N LEU A 143 0.76 13.34 -4.51
CA LEU A 143 0.68 14.05 -5.79
C LEU A 143 1.24 15.46 -5.66
N LYS A 144 1.79 15.98 -6.76
CA LYS A 144 2.21 17.38 -6.83
C LYS A 144 0.99 18.31 -6.70
N PRO A 145 1.16 19.53 -6.16
CA PRO A 145 0.06 20.48 -6.02
C PRO A 145 -0.71 20.73 -7.32
N GLY A 146 -2.04 20.67 -7.23
CA GLY A 146 -2.95 20.94 -8.35
C GLY A 146 -3.18 19.75 -9.30
N VAL A 147 -2.55 18.60 -9.06
CA VAL A 147 -2.86 17.36 -9.80
C VAL A 147 -4.18 16.79 -9.31
N ASP A 148 -5.09 16.48 -10.23
CA ASP A 148 -6.36 15.82 -9.92
C ASP A 148 -6.14 14.32 -9.67
N ALA A 149 -6.28 13.89 -8.41
CA ALA A 149 -6.13 12.50 -8.00
C ALA A 149 -7.15 11.55 -8.66
N HIS A 150 -8.36 12.03 -8.95
CA HIS A 150 -9.41 11.22 -9.56
C HIS A 150 -9.07 10.89 -11.01
N GLU A 151 -8.62 11.89 -11.78
CA GLU A 151 -8.22 11.67 -13.17
C GLU A 151 -6.94 10.84 -13.26
N LEU A 152 -5.94 11.12 -12.42
CA LEU A 152 -4.73 10.30 -12.37
C LEU A 152 -5.05 8.85 -11.99
N LYS A 153 -5.96 8.63 -11.03
CA LYS A 153 -6.39 7.27 -10.66
C LYS A 153 -6.94 6.52 -11.88
N LYS A 154 -7.79 7.16 -12.69
CA LYS A 154 -8.31 6.53 -13.92
C LYS A 154 -7.20 6.15 -14.90
N GLU A 155 -6.18 6.98 -15.05
CA GLU A 155 -5.02 6.68 -15.91
C GLU A 155 -4.25 5.46 -15.38
N MET A 156 -3.96 5.42 -14.07
CA MET A 156 -3.23 4.31 -13.44
C MET A 156 -4.01 3.00 -13.46
N LEU A 157 -5.32 3.04 -13.23
CA LEU A 157 -6.16 1.85 -13.30
C LEU A 157 -6.16 1.20 -14.69
N LYS A 158 -6.06 1.99 -15.78
CA LYS A 158 -5.92 1.44 -17.14
C LYS A 158 -4.62 0.63 -17.32
N ILE A 159 -3.51 1.13 -16.78
CA ILE A 159 -2.23 0.40 -16.81
C ILE A 159 -2.36 -0.93 -16.05
N LEU A 160 -3.06 -0.92 -14.92
CA LEU A 160 -3.31 -2.13 -14.14
C LEU A 160 -4.25 -3.11 -14.84
N ASP A 161 -5.26 -2.60 -15.55
CA ASP A 161 -6.16 -3.41 -16.38
C ASP A 161 -5.39 -4.12 -17.51
N GLU A 162 -4.46 -3.42 -18.17
CA GLU A 162 -3.56 -3.99 -19.19
C GLU A 162 -2.65 -5.08 -18.62
N ARG A 163 -2.29 -4.97 -17.34
CA ARG A 163 -1.53 -6.00 -16.61
C ARG A 163 -2.40 -7.13 -16.06
N HIS A 164 -3.72 -7.06 -16.25
CA HIS A 164 -4.68 -7.98 -15.64
C HIS A 164 -4.57 -8.05 -14.11
N ALA A 165 -4.11 -6.97 -13.49
CA ALA A 165 -4.05 -6.87 -12.04
C ALA A 165 -5.47 -6.73 -11.47
N VAL A 166 -5.70 -7.29 -10.30
CA VAL A 166 -6.99 -7.20 -9.59
C VAL A 166 -6.89 -6.13 -8.53
N TYR A 167 -7.87 -5.25 -8.46
CA TYR A 167 -7.97 -4.25 -7.41
C TYR A 167 -9.44 -3.99 -7.07
N PRO A 168 -9.77 -3.73 -5.80
CA PRO A 168 -8.89 -3.80 -4.64
C PRO A 168 -8.56 -5.25 -4.26
N ALA A 169 -7.36 -5.48 -3.73
CA ALA A 169 -6.85 -6.80 -3.36
C ALA A 169 -7.41 -7.30 -2.03
N GLU A 170 -7.20 -6.52 -0.96
CA GLU A 170 -7.59 -6.89 0.42
C GLU A 170 -8.52 -5.87 1.07
N HIS A 171 -8.47 -4.60 0.65
CA HIS A 171 -9.22 -3.53 1.29
C HIS A 171 -10.72 -3.48 0.93
N ASN A 172 -11.18 -4.40 0.08
CA ASN A 172 -12.55 -4.44 -0.46
C ASN A 172 -12.90 -3.16 -1.26
N VAL A 173 -14.01 -3.18 -2.00
CA VAL A 173 -14.35 -2.13 -2.98
C VAL A 173 -14.70 -0.78 -2.34
N GLY A 174 -15.20 -0.80 -1.10
CA GLY A 174 -15.70 0.39 -0.40
C GLY A 174 -16.61 1.22 -1.30
N HIS A 175 -16.39 2.54 -1.37
CA HIS A 175 -16.97 3.40 -2.42
C HIS A 175 -15.92 3.90 -3.43
N LEU A 176 -14.68 3.41 -3.32
CA LEU A 176 -13.53 3.87 -4.09
C LEU A 176 -13.40 3.13 -5.43
N TYR A 177 -13.88 1.89 -5.49
CA TYR A 177 -13.76 1.01 -6.66
C TYR A 177 -15.13 0.52 -7.14
N LEU A 178 -15.22 0.23 -8.44
CA LEU A 178 -16.38 -0.42 -9.02
C LEU A 178 -16.36 -1.90 -8.64
N ALA A 179 -17.48 -2.41 -8.11
CA ALA A 179 -17.57 -3.83 -7.79
C ALA A 179 -17.68 -4.71 -9.03
N ALA A 180 -16.99 -5.85 -9.02
CA ALA A 180 -17.13 -6.87 -10.05
C ALA A 180 -18.56 -7.45 -10.08
N PRO A 181 -19.07 -7.92 -11.23
CA PRO A 181 -20.44 -8.45 -11.35
C PRO A 181 -20.77 -9.57 -10.36
N ALA A 182 -19.82 -10.47 -10.11
CA ALA A 182 -20.00 -11.54 -9.13
C ALA A 182 -20.21 -11.01 -7.70
N LEU A 183 -19.49 -9.94 -7.35
CA LEU A 183 -19.58 -9.28 -6.05
C LEU A 183 -20.90 -8.51 -5.91
N ILE A 184 -21.35 -7.81 -6.96
CA ILE A 184 -22.68 -7.17 -6.99
C ILE A 184 -23.79 -8.20 -6.81
N LYS A 185 -23.70 -9.36 -7.50
CA LYS A 185 -24.66 -10.47 -7.35
C LYS A 185 -24.67 -10.99 -5.90
N HIS A 186 -23.51 -11.09 -5.27
CA HIS A 186 -23.39 -11.47 -3.87
C HIS A 186 -24.05 -10.44 -2.94
N TYR A 187 -23.81 -9.15 -3.16
CA TYR A 187 -24.45 -8.08 -2.38
C TYR A 187 -25.97 -8.10 -2.50
N LYS A 188 -26.51 -8.16 -3.73
CA LYS A 188 -27.96 -8.25 -3.97
C LYS A 188 -28.59 -9.48 -3.31
N LYS A 189 -27.89 -10.61 -3.27
CA LYS A 189 -28.36 -11.83 -2.60
C LYS A 189 -28.46 -11.65 -1.09
N ASN A 190 -27.50 -10.98 -0.47
CA ASN A 190 -27.44 -10.82 0.99
C ASN A 190 -28.31 -9.66 1.50
N ASP A 191 -28.43 -8.59 0.73
CA ASP A 191 -29.29 -7.45 1.04
C ASP A 191 -30.18 -7.08 -0.17
N PRO A 192 -31.26 -7.85 -0.40
CA PRO A 192 -32.21 -7.55 -1.49
C PRO A 192 -32.86 -6.17 -1.38
N THR A 193 -32.84 -5.56 -0.19
CA THR A 193 -33.48 -4.27 0.07
C THR A 193 -32.55 -3.07 -0.07
N ASN A 194 -31.23 -3.30 -0.22
CA ASN A 194 -30.19 -2.26 -0.21
C ASN A 194 -30.31 -1.32 1.01
N SER A 195 -30.48 -1.90 2.21
CA SER A 195 -30.61 -1.16 3.48
C SER A 195 -29.35 -1.25 4.36
N PHE A 196 -28.40 -2.13 4.05
CA PHE A 196 -27.17 -2.34 4.81
C PHE A 196 -25.96 -1.94 3.96
N ASN A 197 -25.34 -0.81 4.33
CA ASN A 197 -24.20 -0.22 3.62
C ASN A 197 -24.45 0.05 2.11
N PRO A 198 -25.53 0.80 1.77
CA PRO A 198 -25.91 1.04 0.38
C PRO A 198 -24.83 1.83 -0.37
N GLY A 199 -24.70 1.55 -1.67
CA GLY A 199 -23.75 2.23 -2.56
C GLY A 199 -22.32 1.67 -2.56
N VAL A 200 -22.03 0.62 -1.78
CA VAL A 200 -20.75 -0.10 -1.84
C VAL A 200 -20.49 -0.60 -3.26
N GLY A 201 -19.25 -0.47 -3.72
CA GLY A 201 -18.82 -0.87 -5.06
C GLY A 201 -19.27 0.09 -6.15
N LYS A 202 -19.47 1.37 -5.80
CA LYS A 202 -20.07 2.41 -6.65
C LYS A 202 -21.45 2.01 -7.20
N GLN A 203 -22.23 1.30 -6.39
CA GLN A 203 -23.61 0.95 -6.71
C GLN A 203 -24.58 2.07 -6.30
N THR A 204 -25.87 1.89 -6.60
CA THR A 204 -26.91 2.84 -6.18
C THR A 204 -27.07 2.88 -4.65
N MET A 205 -27.38 4.06 -4.13
CA MET A 205 -27.78 4.23 -2.73
C MET A 205 -29.31 4.10 -2.52
N SER A 206 -30.07 3.89 -3.59
CA SER A 206 -31.53 3.77 -3.53
C SER A 206 -31.98 2.43 -2.96
N LYS A 207 -33.06 2.47 -2.18
CA LYS A 207 -33.72 1.26 -1.66
C LYS A 207 -34.12 0.32 -2.80
N TYR A 208 -34.09 -0.99 -2.54
CA TYR A 208 -34.35 -2.06 -3.50
C TYR A 208 -33.56 -1.90 -4.80
N TRP A 209 -32.32 -1.40 -4.71
CA TRP A 209 -31.42 -1.26 -5.85
C TRP A 209 -31.95 -0.36 -6.97
N GLY A 210 -32.90 0.54 -6.65
CA GLY A 210 -33.55 1.43 -7.63
C GLY A 210 -34.56 0.72 -8.52
N GLU A 211 -34.91 -0.53 -8.23
CA GLU A 211 -35.91 -1.31 -8.96
C GLU A 211 -37.28 -1.11 -8.28
N TYR A 212 -38.04 -0.13 -8.76
CA TYR A 212 -39.43 0.16 -8.41
C TYR A 212 -40.29 0.38 -9.64
#